data_AF-A0A957BDW1-F1
#
_entry.id   AF-A0A957BDW1-F1
#
_cell.length_a   1.000
_cell.length_b   1.000
_cell.length_c   1.000
_cell.angle_alpha   90.00
_cell.angle_beta   90.00
_cell.angle_gamma   90.00
#
_symmetry.space_group_name_H-M   'P 1'
#
loop_
_entity.id
_entity.type
_entity.pdbx_description
1 polymer ?
#
loop_
_entity_poly.entity_id
_entity_poly.type
_entity_poly.pdbx_seq_one_letter_code
_entity_poly.pdbx_strand_id
1 'polypeptide(L)'
;MEDSIFSQEWRRCLQEHYKYVVRNDDTITRDSLEKVLLSQAVNFSEDDLQTLYVEATAHVEDMPDGFVPDMQRAGATSPEQAEPVSADVQQPANEDMTFIAHPAECTCPSCMESVANESLHDEEGQPLSPEALEERIAEQEEQAKASEKQMRMF
;
A
#
# COMPACT_ATOMS: atom_id res chain seq x y z
N MET A 1 -22.98 6.32 -4.75
CA MET A 1 -22.30 7.59 -5.06
C MET A 1 -22.75 8.18 -6.40
N GLU A 2 -23.75 7.57 -7.06
CA GLU A 2 -24.42 8.10 -8.27
C GLU A 2 -25.38 9.27 -7.98
N ASP A 3 -25.61 9.60 -6.70
CA ASP A 3 -26.57 10.64 -6.30
C ASP A 3 -26.07 12.09 -6.49
N SER A 4 -24.80 12.31 -6.84
CA SER A 4 -24.27 13.65 -7.09
C SER A 4 -24.29 13.99 -8.58
N ILE A 5 -24.88 15.14 -8.93
CA ILE A 5 -24.89 15.67 -10.30
C ILE A 5 -23.48 15.90 -10.87
N PHE A 6 -22.47 16.07 -10.01
CA PHE A 6 -21.08 16.31 -10.40
C PHE A 6 -20.24 15.03 -10.47
N SER A 7 -20.85 13.86 -10.20
CA SER A 7 -20.12 12.59 -10.18
C SER A 7 -19.47 12.29 -11.54
N GLN A 8 -20.18 12.55 -12.64
CA GLN A 8 -19.68 12.31 -13.99
C GLN A 8 -18.54 13.28 -14.36
N GLU A 9 -18.68 14.56 -14.02
CA GLU A 9 -17.71 15.60 -14.34
C GLU A 9 -16.41 15.39 -13.58
N TRP A 10 -16.53 14.99 -12.31
CA TRP A 10 -15.37 14.65 -11.50
C TRP A 10 -14.64 13.42 -12.05
N ARG A 11 -15.37 12.35 -12.43
CA ARG A 11 -14.76 11.18 -13.08
C ARG A 11 -14.03 11.56 -14.36
N ARG A 12 -14.66 12.38 -15.21
CA ARG A 12 -14.05 12.85 -16.45
C ARG A 12 -12.79 13.66 -16.19
N CYS A 13 -12.80 14.52 -15.17
CA CYS A 13 -11.62 15.28 -14.77
C CYS A 13 -10.47 14.36 -14.35
N LEU A 14 -10.75 13.32 -13.54
CA LEU A 14 -9.74 12.35 -13.12
C LEU A 14 -9.19 11.53 -14.30
N GLN A 15 -10.03 11.13 -15.26
CA GLN A 15 -9.60 10.44 -16.48
C GLN A 15 -8.64 11.28 -17.31
N GLU A 16 -8.98 12.56 -17.55
CA GLU A 16 -8.09 13.46 -18.30
C GLU A 16 -6.80 13.74 -17.54
N HIS A 17 -6.86 13.87 -16.22
CA HIS A 17 -5.67 14.03 -15.39
C HIS A 17 -4.76 12.79 -15.46
N TYR A 18 -5.33 11.59 -15.40
CA TYR A 18 -4.57 10.34 -15.56
C TYR A 18 -3.85 10.28 -16.90
N LYS A 19 -4.56 10.58 -18.01
CA LYS A 19 -3.97 10.62 -19.35
C LYS A 19 -2.84 11.65 -19.45
N TYR A 20 -3.02 12.83 -18.85
CA TYR A 20 -1.97 13.85 -18.79
C TYR A 20 -0.74 13.36 -18.02
N VAL A 21 -0.93 12.74 -16.85
CA VAL A 21 0.17 12.21 -16.03
C VAL A 21 0.97 11.15 -16.78
N VAL A 22 0.29 10.22 -17.47
CA VAL A 22 0.93 9.21 -18.34
C VAL A 22 1.74 9.89 -19.45
N ARG A 23 1.18 10.92 -20.10
CA ARG A 23 1.86 11.66 -21.17
C ARG A 23 3.08 12.45 -20.68
N ASN A 24 3.18 12.79 -19.40
CA ASN A 24 4.34 13.49 -18.86
C ASN A 24 5.33 12.55 -18.15
N ASP A 25 5.10 11.24 -18.22
CA ASP A 25 5.91 10.21 -17.54
C ASP A 25 6.06 10.46 -16.03
N ASP A 26 5.05 11.08 -15.39
CA ASP A 26 5.07 11.36 -13.96
C ASP A 26 4.59 10.13 -13.17
N THR A 27 5.53 9.24 -12.89
CA THR A 27 5.31 7.99 -12.17
C THR A 27 4.86 8.19 -10.72
N ILE A 28 5.34 9.24 -10.05
CA ILE A 28 5.00 9.52 -8.63
C ILE A 28 3.51 9.87 -8.53
N THR A 29 3.06 10.82 -9.35
CA THR A 29 1.65 11.22 -9.35
C THR A 29 0.76 10.07 -9.82
N ARG A 30 1.19 9.33 -10.86
CA ARG A 30 0.44 8.17 -11.40
C ARG A 30 0.13 7.14 -10.31
N ASP A 31 1.13 6.71 -9.55
CA ASP A 31 0.96 5.64 -8.57
C ASP A 31 0.00 6.03 -7.43
N SER A 32 -0.01 7.31 -7.05
CA SER A 32 -0.98 7.83 -6.08
C SER A 32 -2.39 7.97 -6.67
N LEU A 33 -2.49 8.38 -7.94
CA LEU A 33 -3.76 8.58 -8.64
C LEU A 33 -4.47 7.25 -8.95
N GLU A 34 -3.72 6.19 -9.28
CA GLU A 34 -4.27 4.84 -9.48
C GLU A 34 -4.99 4.34 -8.23
N LYS A 35 -4.40 4.53 -7.05
CA LYS A 35 -5.04 4.19 -5.76
C LYS A 35 -6.36 4.95 -5.54
N VAL A 36 -6.42 6.21 -5.97
CA VAL A 36 -7.65 7.02 -5.89
C VAL A 36 -8.70 6.54 -6.88
N LEU A 37 -8.31 6.23 -8.11
CA LEU A 37 -9.22 5.74 -9.16
C LEU A 37 -9.82 4.37 -8.80
N LEU A 38 -9.01 3.47 -8.24
CA LEU A 38 -9.44 2.15 -7.76
C LEU A 38 -10.20 2.20 -6.42
N SER A 39 -10.23 3.35 -5.74
CA SER A 39 -10.94 3.48 -4.46
C SER A 39 -12.44 3.25 -4.65
N GLN A 40 -13.13 2.75 -3.62
CA GLN A 40 -14.58 2.54 -3.65
C GLN A 40 -15.40 3.80 -3.97
N ALA A 41 -14.81 4.99 -3.79
CA ALA A 41 -15.48 6.24 -4.09
C ALA A 41 -15.63 6.49 -5.58
N VAL A 42 -14.60 6.16 -6.36
CA VAL A 42 -14.58 6.35 -7.80
C VAL A 42 -14.85 5.03 -8.53
N ASN A 43 -14.47 3.89 -7.97
CA ASN A 43 -14.82 2.56 -8.46
C ASN A 43 -14.49 2.38 -9.95
N PHE A 44 -13.28 2.77 -10.37
CA PHE A 44 -12.71 2.29 -11.63
C PHE A 44 -12.22 0.85 -11.44
N SER A 45 -12.30 0.06 -12.49
CA SER A 45 -11.64 -1.23 -12.56
C SER A 45 -10.22 -1.10 -13.10
N GLU A 46 -9.40 -2.13 -12.88
CA GLU A 46 -8.06 -2.22 -13.48
C GLU A 46 -8.11 -2.18 -15.02
N ASP A 47 -9.17 -2.76 -15.60
CA ASP A 47 -9.41 -2.76 -17.05
C ASP A 47 -9.69 -1.34 -17.59
N ASP A 48 -10.43 -0.53 -16.84
CA ASP A 48 -10.66 0.87 -17.18
C ASP A 48 -9.35 1.67 -17.15
N LEU A 49 -8.49 1.42 -16.17
CA LEU A 49 -7.17 2.05 -16.09
C LEU A 49 -6.28 1.64 -17.26
N GLN A 50 -6.30 0.36 -17.62
CA GLN A 50 -5.57 -0.15 -18.77
C GLN A 50 -6.04 0.50 -20.07
N THR A 51 -7.35 0.62 -20.26
CA THR A 51 -7.94 1.33 -21.40
C THR A 51 -7.48 2.78 -21.46
N LEU A 52 -7.53 3.51 -20.34
CA LEU A 52 -7.06 4.90 -20.27
C LEU A 52 -5.57 5.03 -20.56
N TYR A 53 -4.75 4.05 -20.14
CA TYR A 53 -3.31 4.03 -20.42
C TYR A 53 -3.03 3.85 -21.92
N VAL A 54 -3.73 2.92 -22.56
CA VAL A 54 -3.66 2.73 -24.02
C VAL A 54 -4.10 3.99 -24.75
N GLU A 55 -5.21 4.62 -24.34
CA GLU A 55 -5.66 5.89 -24.92
C GLU A 55 -4.64 7.03 -24.74
N ALA A 56 -3.99 7.10 -23.58
CA ALA A 56 -2.98 8.12 -23.31
C ALA A 56 -1.76 7.99 -24.22
N THR A 57 -1.35 6.75 -24.49
CA THR A 57 -0.13 6.39 -25.23
C THR A 57 -0.35 6.14 -26.72
N ALA A 58 -1.60 6.21 -27.20
CA ALA A 58 -1.94 5.93 -28.59
C ALA A 58 -1.30 6.92 -29.60
N HIS A 59 -1.02 8.14 -29.17
CA HIS A 59 -0.42 9.19 -30.00
C HIS A 59 1.03 9.44 -29.60
N VAL A 60 1.97 8.99 -30.43
CA VAL A 60 3.42 9.14 -30.19
C VAL A 60 3.84 10.61 -30.10
N GLU A 61 3.12 11.51 -30.79
CA GLU A 61 3.40 12.95 -30.82
C GLU A 61 3.19 13.65 -29.47
N ASP A 62 2.32 13.08 -28.63
CA ASP A 62 1.99 13.60 -27.30
C ASP A 62 2.92 13.04 -26.21
N MET A 63 3.86 12.14 -26.57
CA MET A 63 4.77 11.49 -25.64
C MET A 63 6.13 12.21 -25.57
N PRO A 64 6.81 12.17 -24.42
CA PRO A 64 8.13 12.77 -24.27
C PRO A 64 9.16 11.93 -25.02
N ASP A 65 10.24 12.58 -25.44
CA ASP A 65 11.35 11.91 -26.13
C ASP A 65 11.92 10.79 -25.26
N GLY A 66 12.00 9.58 -25.83
CA GLY A 66 12.53 8.40 -25.12
C GLY A 66 11.52 7.66 -24.25
N PHE A 67 10.23 8.00 -24.31
CA PHE A 67 9.17 7.24 -23.66
C PHE A 67 9.15 5.78 -24.13
N VAL A 68 9.12 4.85 -23.18
CA VAL A 68 8.96 3.41 -23.43
C VAL A 68 7.63 2.97 -22.81
N PRO A 69 6.62 2.61 -23.63
CA PRO A 69 5.35 2.12 -23.11
C PRO A 69 5.55 0.84 -22.28
N ASP A 70 4.80 0.72 -21.20
CA ASP A 70 4.72 -0.51 -20.43
C ASP A 70 4.00 -1.59 -21.26
N MET A 71 4.77 -2.56 -21.76
CA MET A 71 4.27 -3.62 -22.64
C MET A 71 3.28 -4.56 -21.93
N GLN A 72 3.38 -4.68 -20.60
CA GLN A 72 2.44 -5.47 -19.82
C GLN A 72 1.06 -4.79 -19.77
N ARG A 73 1.06 -3.46 -19.68
CA ARG A 73 -0.16 -2.64 -19.64
C ARG A 73 -0.71 -2.32 -21.03
N ALA A 74 0.13 -2.23 -22.06
CA ALA A 74 -0.29 -1.99 -23.45
C ALA A 74 -1.03 -3.19 -24.09
N GLY A 75 -1.25 -4.28 -23.35
CA GLY A 75 -1.98 -5.46 -23.84
C GLY A 75 -1.13 -6.37 -24.74
N ALA A 76 0.21 -6.25 -24.70
CA ALA A 76 1.12 -7.07 -25.49
C ALA A 76 1.48 -8.41 -24.80
N THR A 77 0.67 -8.90 -23.87
CA THR A 77 0.77 -10.28 -23.37
C THR A 77 -0.11 -11.19 -24.20
N SER A 78 0.50 -11.90 -25.16
CA SER A 78 -0.11 -13.04 -25.83
C SER A 78 -0.52 -14.09 -24.78
N PRO A 79 -1.77 -14.58 -24.74
CA PRO A 79 -2.22 -15.55 -23.76
C PRO A 79 -1.75 -16.95 -24.20
N GLU A 80 -0.47 -17.24 -24.04
CA GLU A 80 0.06 -18.60 -24.20
C GLU A 80 1.20 -18.80 -23.21
N GLN A 81 0.85 -18.93 -21.92
CA GLN A 81 1.57 -19.74 -20.93
C GLN A 81 0.79 -19.73 -19.61
N ALA A 82 -0.29 -20.50 -19.59
CA ALA A 82 -0.77 -21.14 -18.38
C ALA A 82 -0.53 -22.64 -18.58
N GLU A 83 0.52 -23.18 -17.94
CA GLU A 83 0.51 -24.55 -17.41
C GLU A 83 1.37 -24.62 -16.13
N PRO A 84 1.01 -25.49 -15.17
CA PRO A 84 1.34 -25.34 -13.76
C PRO A 84 2.61 -26.12 -13.39
N VAL A 85 3.48 -25.50 -12.59
CA VAL A 85 4.50 -26.22 -11.82
C VAL A 85 4.24 -26.04 -10.33
N SER A 86 3.53 -27.02 -9.77
CA SER A 86 3.62 -27.35 -8.36
C SER A 86 5.02 -27.88 -8.07
N ALA A 87 5.80 -27.20 -7.25
CA ALA A 87 6.66 -27.80 -6.22
C ALA A 87 7.51 -26.73 -5.53
N ASP A 88 7.64 -26.94 -4.22
CA ASP A 88 8.67 -26.42 -3.33
C ASP A 88 8.45 -25.06 -2.66
N VAL A 89 8.05 -25.21 -1.40
CA VAL A 89 8.21 -24.26 -0.30
C VAL A 89 9.68 -23.83 -0.24
N GLN A 90 9.98 -22.62 -0.71
CA GLN A 90 11.16 -21.88 -0.27
C GLN A 90 10.68 -20.70 0.59
N GLN A 91 10.70 -20.98 1.89
CA GLN A 91 10.84 -20.00 2.97
C GLN A 91 11.75 -18.83 2.54
N PRO A 92 11.36 -17.56 2.75
CA PRO A 92 12.30 -16.46 2.51
C PRO A 92 13.42 -16.57 3.54
N ALA A 93 14.59 -16.98 3.07
CA ALA A 93 15.83 -16.85 3.78
C ALA A 93 16.11 -15.35 3.94
N ASN A 94 16.09 -14.88 5.19
CA ASN A 94 16.62 -13.61 5.68
C ASN A 94 16.92 -12.60 4.58
N GLU A 95 15.90 -11.83 4.21
CA GLU A 95 16.10 -10.56 3.54
C GLU A 95 16.97 -9.71 4.46
N ASP A 96 18.14 -9.39 3.93
CA ASP A 96 19.09 -8.41 4.41
C ASP A 96 18.32 -7.20 4.97
N MET A 97 18.13 -7.15 6.30
CA MET A 97 17.53 -6.01 6.98
C MET A 97 18.53 -4.86 6.87
N THR A 98 18.54 -4.23 5.70
CA THR A 98 19.23 -2.98 5.46
C THR A 98 18.51 -1.98 6.35
N PHE A 99 19.07 -1.75 7.53
CA PHE A 99 18.56 -0.78 8.48
C PHE A 99 18.66 0.61 7.81
N ILE A 100 17.58 1.04 7.18
CA ILE A 100 17.47 2.39 6.64
C ILE A 100 17.31 3.30 7.87
N ALA A 101 18.39 3.95 8.28
CA ALA A 101 18.35 4.94 9.33
C ALA A 101 17.47 6.12 8.88
N HIS A 102 16.34 6.32 9.56
CA HIS A 102 15.40 7.39 9.26
C HIS A 102 15.89 8.72 9.83
N PRO A 103 15.54 9.87 9.22
CA PRO A 103 15.84 11.17 9.80
C PRO A 103 15.09 11.32 11.14
N ALA A 104 15.79 11.85 12.15
CA ALA A 104 15.30 11.98 13.52
C ALA A 104 14.02 12.83 13.69
N GLU A 105 13.56 13.47 12.61
CA GLU A 105 12.43 14.40 12.59
C GLU A 105 11.20 13.82 11.85
N CYS A 106 11.19 12.52 11.52
CA CYS A 106 10.09 11.91 10.77
C CYS A 106 8.86 11.61 11.64
N THR A 107 7.70 12.19 11.28
CA THR A 107 6.39 12.00 11.95
C THR A 107 5.47 11.01 11.20
N CYS A 108 5.97 9.84 10.80
CA CYS A 108 5.11 8.83 10.18
C CYS A 108 4.33 8.02 11.25
N PRO A 109 3.04 7.71 11.03
CA PRO A 109 2.20 7.04 12.03
C PRO A 109 2.70 5.65 12.43
N SER A 110 3.31 4.90 11.49
CA SER A 110 3.90 3.58 11.78
C SER A 110 5.05 3.62 12.79
N CYS A 111 5.79 4.73 12.86
CA CYS A 111 6.87 4.91 13.85
C CYS A 111 6.36 5.56 15.14
N MET A 112 5.39 6.48 15.06
CA MET A 112 4.75 6.98 16.27
C MET A 112 4.09 5.85 17.07
N GLU A 113 3.55 4.83 16.42
CA GLU A 113 2.92 3.70 17.13
C GLU A 113 3.94 2.76 17.80
N SER A 114 5.17 2.69 17.29
CA SER A 114 6.26 1.95 17.91
C SER A 114 6.97 2.73 19.03
N VAL A 115 7.07 4.06 18.91
CA VAL A 115 7.63 4.95 19.96
C VAL A 115 6.59 5.23 21.07
N ALA A 116 5.31 5.33 20.71
CA ALA A 116 4.21 5.56 21.66
C ALA A 116 3.79 4.29 22.42
N ASN A 117 4.44 3.15 22.17
CA ASN A 117 4.26 1.99 23.03
C ASN A 117 5.08 2.20 24.32
N GLU A 118 4.62 3.14 25.14
CA GLU A 118 5.14 3.45 26.48
C GLU A 118 5.21 2.19 27.36
N SER A 119 4.46 1.13 27.01
CA SER A 119 4.46 -0.13 27.75
C SER A 119 5.75 -0.97 27.63
N LEU A 120 6.62 -0.65 26.66
CA LEU A 120 7.88 -1.35 26.39
C LEU A 120 9.13 -0.62 26.92
N HIS A 121 8.93 0.49 27.63
CA HIS A 121 10.01 1.27 28.23
C HIS A 121 9.82 1.36 29.75
N ASP A 122 10.93 1.46 30.48
CA ASP A 122 10.90 1.74 31.92
C ASP A 122 10.58 3.22 32.21
N GLU A 123 10.49 3.59 33.48
CA GLU A 123 10.21 4.97 33.92
C GLU A 123 11.30 5.99 33.48
N GLU A 124 12.45 5.49 33.03
CA GLU A 124 13.58 6.29 32.55
C GLU A 124 13.60 6.39 31.01
N GLY A 125 12.59 5.83 30.35
CA GLY A 125 12.45 5.84 28.89
C GLY A 125 13.44 4.93 28.19
N GLN A 126 14.11 4.04 28.92
CA GLN A 126 14.96 3.00 28.34
C GLN A 126 14.11 1.78 27.97
N PRO A 127 14.48 1.06 26.90
CA PRO A 127 13.80 -0.19 26.56
C PRO A 127 13.91 -1.18 27.74
N LEU A 128 12.80 -1.84 28.09
CA LEU A 128 12.77 -2.82 29.17
C LEU A 128 13.85 -3.90 28.97
N SER A 129 14.49 -4.30 30.06
CA SER A 129 15.41 -5.44 30.04
C SER A 129 14.63 -6.72 29.66
N PRO A 130 15.31 -7.76 29.14
CA PRO A 130 14.63 -9.01 28.75
C PRO A 130 13.82 -9.64 29.88
N GLU A 131 14.35 -9.59 31.11
CA GLU A 131 13.70 -10.11 32.31
C GLU A 131 12.44 -9.30 32.68
N ALA A 132 12.50 -7.97 32.60
CA ALA A 132 11.37 -7.09 32.88
C ALA A 132 10.28 -7.17 31.80
N LEU A 133 10.66 -7.41 30.55
CA LEU A 133 9.73 -7.62 29.45
C LEU A 133 8.94 -8.93 29.62
N GLU A 134 9.61 -10.01 30.02
CA GLU A 134 8.97 -11.30 30.30
C GLU A 134 7.96 -11.21 31.44
N GLU A 135 8.30 -10.49 32.52
CA GLU A 135 7.39 -10.25 33.65
C GLU A 135 6.14 -9.48 33.21
N ARG A 136 6.30 -8.41 32.42
CA ARG A 136 5.16 -7.63 31.88
C ARG A 136 4.25 -8.44 30.97
N ILE A 137 4.82 -9.29 30.11
CA ILE A 137 4.03 -10.15 29.22
C ILE A 137 3.21 -11.14 30.06
N ALA A 138 3.80 -11.73 31.10
CA ALA A 138 3.11 -12.66 32.00
C ALA A 138 1.93 -11.97 32.73
N GLU A 139 2.13 -10.75 33.24
CA GLU A 139 1.07 -9.97 33.88
C GLU A 139 -0.07 -9.61 32.92
N GLN A 140 0.25 -9.21 31.68
CA GLN A 140 -0.76 -8.89 30.66
C GLN A 140 -1.58 -10.13 30.28
N GLU A 141 -0.95 -11.30 30.16
CA GLU A 141 -1.66 -12.54 29.92
C GLU A 141 -2.59 -12.93 31.08
N GLU A 142 -2.17 -12.72 32.33
CA GLU A 142 -3.01 -13.01 33.49
C GLU A 142 -4.22 -12.06 33.54
N GLN A 143 -4.02 -10.78 33.26
CA GLN A 143 -5.11 -9.79 33.17
C GLN A 143 -6.07 -10.08 32.01
N ALA A 144 -5.55 -10.52 30.85
CA ALA A 144 -6.37 -10.95 29.72
C ALA A 144 -7.22 -12.19 30.09
N LYS A 145 -6.63 -13.18 30.75
CA LYS A 145 -7.36 -14.38 31.22
C LYS A 145 -8.40 -14.04 32.29
N ALA A 146 -8.09 -13.11 33.19
CA ALA A 146 -9.01 -12.64 34.22
C ALA A 146 -10.20 -11.86 33.63
N SER A 147 -9.93 -10.94 32.69
CA SER A 147 -10.98 -10.17 32.00
C SER A 147 -11.86 -11.06 31.11
N GLU A 148 -11.29 -12.04 30.40
CA GLU A 148 -12.05 -13.02 29.62
C GLU A 148 -12.98 -13.87 30.51
N LYS A 149 -12.49 -14.30 31.67
CA LYS A 149 -13.28 -15.05 32.65
C LYS A 149 -14.41 -14.20 33.24
N GLN A 150 -14.15 -12.92 33.51
CA GLN A 150 -15.17 -11.97 33.98
C GLN A 150 -16.23 -11.74 32.90
N MET A 151 -15.85 -11.62 31.62
CA MET A 151 -16.77 -11.44 30.50
C MET A 151 -17.64 -12.68 30.24
N ARG A 152 -17.15 -13.89 30.55
CA ARG A 152 -17.91 -15.16 30.46
C ARG A 152 -18.89 -15.41 31.61
N MET A 153 -18.84 -14.61 32.69
CA MET A 153 -19.76 -14.73 33.83
C MET A 153 -21.01 -13.84 33.72
N PHE A 154 -21.08 -12.99 32.70
CA PHE A 154 -22.28 -12.21 32.34
C PHE A 154 -23.00 -12.86 31.15
#